data_AF-A0AAP0PYH5-F1
#
_entry.id   AF-A0AAP0PYH5-F1
#
_cell.length_a   1.000
_cell.length_b   1.000
_cell.length_c   1.000
_cell.angle_alpha   90.00
_cell.angle_beta   90.00
_cell.angle_gamma   90.00
#
_symmetry.space_group_name_H-M   'P 1'
#
loop_
_entity.id
_entity.type
_entity.pdbx_description
1 polymer ?
#
loop_
_entity_poly.entity_id
_entity_poly.type
_entity_poly.pdbx_seq_one_letter_code
_entity_poly.pdbx_strand_id
1 'polypeptide(L)'
;MASLSLSSSLALPPLPSEPRKLSSETSIHGSLKPILVSGSPTTFVSAPNRRIVALGDLHGDLVQARSALRMAGVLSSDGQDMWTGGDSVLVQVGDILDRGEDEIAILSLLRSLGIQAEGNGGAVFQVNGNHETMNVEGDFRYVDPGAFEECLDFFEYLGECEEEWDGAFAGWISLSERRKEARQRLHNSWGPWSVVRRQKGVMARLALFRPGGPLACELAQNPVVLKVDDWIFCHGGLLPHHVAYGIERMNREVSQWMKGSPQNDNNEPALPFTAIRGYDSVVWNRLYSRDVDDMEDYRNHQIRSVLEETLQALGAKAMVVGHTPQMSGINCKYSCSVWCVDVGMSSGVLNSRPETSLVIAIELHPLPMRHPHQFYSWEADNKQLAKASLVVLHGPLPCCVVGASTDPIRPLHLLR
;
A
#
# COMPACT_ATOMS: atom_id res chain seq x y z
N MET A 1 96.88 -23.72 3.89
CA MET A 1 97.00 -24.67 5.02
C MET A 1 95.89 -24.36 6.01
N ALA A 2 95.34 -25.43 6.58
CA ALA A 2 94.16 -25.47 7.43
C ALA A 2 94.36 -24.85 8.83
N SER A 3 93.22 -24.60 9.48
CA SER A 3 92.86 -24.83 10.91
C SER A 3 92.12 -23.60 11.47
N LEU A 4 90.80 -23.60 11.72
CA LEU A 4 89.97 -24.40 12.65
C LEU A 4 90.65 -24.49 14.02
N SER A 5 90.09 -24.07 15.16
CA SER A 5 88.71 -23.87 15.63
C SER A 5 88.81 -23.30 17.09
N LEU A 6 87.81 -22.94 17.91
CA LEU A 6 86.50 -23.51 18.23
C LEU A 6 85.71 -22.49 19.12
N SER A 7 84.41 -22.35 18.83
CA SER A 7 83.21 -22.20 19.70
C SER A 7 83.27 -21.41 21.03
N SER A 8 82.25 -20.65 21.45
CA SER A 8 80.85 -21.09 21.53
C SER A 8 79.85 -19.95 21.83
N SER A 9 78.78 -19.96 21.03
CA SER A 9 77.35 -19.79 21.37
C SER A 9 76.84 -18.60 22.20
N LEU A 10 75.95 -17.81 21.59
CA LEU A 10 74.56 -17.58 22.03
C LEU A 10 73.83 -16.83 20.91
N ALA A 11 72.84 -17.48 20.29
CA ALA A 11 72.07 -16.95 19.17
C ALA A 11 70.96 -16.01 19.67
N LEU A 12 70.85 -14.85 19.03
CA LEU A 12 69.77 -13.87 19.24
C LEU A 12 68.49 -14.32 18.51
N PRO A 13 67.29 -14.04 19.06
CA PRO A 13 66.02 -14.45 18.47
C PRO A 13 65.62 -13.60 17.25
N PRO A 14 64.82 -14.16 16.32
CA PRO A 14 64.41 -13.49 15.09
C PRO A 14 63.29 -12.46 15.30
N LEU A 15 63.31 -11.42 14.46
CA LEU A 15 62.31 -10.34 14.36
C LEU A 15 60.91 -10.88 14.01
N PRO A 16 59.83 -10.35 14.62
CA PRO A 16 58.48 -10.68 14.22
C PRO A 16 57.98 -9.75 13.09
N SER A 17 57.63 -10.39 11.97
CA SER A 17 56.74 -9.89 10.93
C SER A 17 55.28 -10.09 11.37
N GLU A 18 54.44 -9.04 11.35
CA GLU A 18 53.02 -9.12 10.96
C GLU A 18 52.37 -7.71 10.95
N PRO A 19 51.47 -7.42 9.99
CA PRO A 19 50.68 -6.19 9.97
C PRO A 19 49.53 -6.29 10.99
N ARG A 20 49.31 -5.17 11.69
CA ARG A 20 48.28 -4.95 12.71
C ARG A 20 46.90 -5.42 12.20
N LYS A 21 46.37 -6.52 12.75
CA LYS A 21 44.94 -6.85 12.67
C LYS A 21 44.17 -5.73 13.37
N LEU A 22 43.52 -4.89 12.57
CA LEU A 22 42.38 -4.11 13.06
C LEU A 22 41.31 -5.15 13.42
N SER A 23 41.02 -5.28 14.71
CA SER A 23 39.87 -6.04 15.18
C SER A 23 38.63 -5.40 14.55
N SER A 24 38.09 -6.06 13.53
CA SER A 24 36.72 -5.83 13.12
C SER A 24 35.86 -6.17 14.33
N GLU A 25 35.38 -5.15 15.04
CA GLU A 25 34.15 -5.30 15.78
C GLU A 25 33.12 -5.75 14.75
N THR A 26 32.86 -7.05 14.72
CA THR A 26 31.71 -7.64 14.07
C THR A 26 30.51 -7.00 14.76
N SER A 27 30.01 -5.91 14.18
CA SER A 27 28.66 -5.44 14.41
C SER A 27 27.75 -6.65 14.19
N ILE A 28 27.26 -7.22 15.29
CA ILE A 28 26.12 -8.12 15.28
C ILE A 28 24.93 -7.25 14.88
N HIS A 29 24.83 -6.94 13.58
CA HIS A 29 23.54 -6.60 12.99
C HIS A 29 22.75 -7.91 13.04
N GLY A 30 22.02 -8.09 14.14
CA GLY A 30 21.14 -9.24 14.30
C GLY A 30 20.23 -9.31 13.08
N SER A 31 20.30 -10.43 12.35
CA SER A 31 19.37 -10.72 11.26
C SER A 31 17.95 -10.43 11.73
N LEU A 32 17.22 -9.59 10.99
CA LEU A 32 15.84 -9.28 11.32
C LEU A 32 15.03 -10.57 11.44
N LYS A 33 14.13 -10.62 12.42
CA LYS A 33 13.20 -11.74 12.54
C LYS A 33 12.39 -11.86 11.23
N PRO A 34 12.03 -13.07 10.78
CA PRO A 34 11.21 -13.24 9.58
C PRO A 34 9.86 -12.53 9.75
N ILE A 35 9.30 -12.07 8.62
CA ILE A 35 7.90 -11.63 8.58
C ILE A 35 7.04 -12.87 8.80
N LEU A 36 6.17 -12.83 9.81
CA LEU A 36 5.24 -13.92 10.11
C LEU A 36 3.85 -13.52 9.67
N VAL A 37 3.18 -14.39 8.91
CA VAL A 37 1.85 -14.16 8.36
C VAL A 37 0.89 -15.22 8.87
N SER A 38 -0.32 -14.84 9.24
CA SER A 38 -1.39 -15.77 9.64
C SER A 38 -2.79 -15.26 9.27
N GLY A 39 -3.74 -16.19 9.20
CA GLY A 39 -5.07 -15.98 8.63
C GLY A 39 -5.14 -16.37 7.15
N SER A 40 -6.35 -16.65 6.65
CA SER A 40 -6.61 -16.95 5.24
C SER A 40 -7.93 -16.29 4.79
N PRO A 41 -7.89 -15.15 4.07
CA PRO A 41 -6.70 -14.43 3.61
C PRO A 41 -5.90 -13.81 4.77
N THR A 42 -4.67 -13.38 4.49
CA THR A 42 -3.74 -12.80 5.46
C THR A 42 -4.42 -11.76 6.34
N THR A 43 -4.52 -12.02 7.64
CA THR A 43 -5.20 -11.12 8.58
C THR A 43 -4.22 -10.52 9.59
N PHE A 44 -3.22 -11.29 10.04
CA PHE A 44 -2.20 -10.83 10.96
C PHE A 44 -0.81 -10.99 10.36
N VAL A 45 -0.02 -9.94 10.47
CA VAL A 45 1.37 -9.87 10.05
C VAL A 45 2.19 -9.39 11.23
N SER A 46 3.28 -10.09 11.56
CA SER A 46 4.32 -9.57 12.45
C SER A 46 5.55 -9.20 11.64
N ALA A 47 5.95 -7.93 11.70
CA ALA A 47 7.05 -7.35 10.94
C ALA A 47 7.98 -6.51 11.86
N PRO A 48 8.49 -7.10 12.95
CA PRO A 48 9.16 -6.33 14.00
C PRO A 48 10.42 -5.63 13.47
N ASN A 49 10.58 -4.37 13.87
CA ASN A 49 11.70 -3.50 13.50
C ASN A 49 11.83 -3.24 11.99
N ARG A 50 10.76 -3.42 11.21
CA ARG A 50 10.73 -3.00 9.80
C ARG A 50 10.03 -1.66 9.66
N ARG A 51 10.42 -0.93 8.62
CA ARG A 51 9.70 0.25 8.16
C ARG A 51 8.39 -0.21 7.51
N ILE A 52 7.26 0.25 8.03
CA ILE A 52 5.95 0.03 7.41
C ILE A 52 5.60 1.29 6.62
N VAL A 53 5.16 1.12 5.36
CA VAL A 53 4.81 2.16 4.40
C VAL A 53 3.34 1.99 4.03
N ALA A 54 2.50 2.99 4.28
CA ALA A 54 1.11 3.00 3.83
C ALA A 54 0.97 3.77 2.50
N LEU A 55 0.23 3.20 1.55
CA LEU A 55 -0.10 3.81 0.26
C LEU A 55 -1.62 3.90 0.10
N GLY A 56 -2.15 5.11 -0.09
CA GLY A 56 -3.58 5.35 -0.25
C GLY A 56 -4.14 4.96 -1.61
N ASP A 57 -5.32 5.49 -1.89
CA ASP A 57 -6.17 5.18 -3.04
C ASP A 57 -5.50 5.58 -4.37
N LEU A 58 -5.47 4.64 -5.33
CA LEU A 58 -4.71 4.77 -6.58
C LEU A 58 -5.60 4.97 -7.81
N HIS A 59 -6.81 4.41 -7.80
CA HIS A 59 -7.87 4.72 -8.77
C HIS A 59 -7.41 4.73 -10.23
N GLY A 60 -6.82 3.62 -10.68
CA GLY A 60 -6.46 3.38 -12.08
C GLY A 60 -5.42 4.32 -12.69
N ASP A 61 -4.71 5.12 -11.88
CA ASP A 61 -3.72 6.11 -12.34
C ASP A 61 -2.29 5.59 -12.12
N LEU A 62 -1.75 4.87 -13.11
CA LEU A 62 -0.44 4.22 -13.02
C LEU A 62 0.71 5.22 -12.88
N VAL A 63 0.58 6.40 -13.49
CA VAL A 63 1.60 7.46 -13.41
C VAL A 63 1.70 7.95 -11.97
N GLN A 64 0.57 8.25 -11.34
CA GLN A 64 0.52 8.70 -9.95
C GLN A 64 0.93 7.57 -8.99
N ALA A 65 0.54 6.32 -9.26
CA ALA A 65 0.96 5.16 -8.48
C ALA A 65 2.49 4.99 -8.46
N ARG A 66 3.15 5.02 -9.64
CA ARG A 66 4.62 4.96 -9.73
C ARG A 66 5.29 6.16 -9.05
N SER A 67 4.70 7.35 -9.17
CA SER A 67 5.20 8.56 -8.49
C SER A 67 5.19 8.38 -6.97
N ALA A 68 4.07 7.93 -6.40
CA ALA A 68 3.93 7.69 -4.97
C ALA A 68 4.89 6.60 -4.46
N LEU A 69 5.04 5.49 -5.19
CA LEU A 69 5.96 4.42 -4.83
C LEU A 69 7.44 4.85 -4.87
N ARG A 70 7.84 5.70 -5.85
CA ARG A 70 9.19 6.28 -5.91
C ARG A 70 9.44 7.22 -4.74
N MET A 71 8.48 8.09 -4.44
CA MET A 71 8.57 8.96 -3.27
C MET A 71 8.69 8.19 -1.95
N ALA A 72 8.01 7.04 -1.85
CA ALA A 72 8.11 6.14 -0.71
C ALA A 72 9.47 5.41 -0.64
N GLY A 73 10.30 5.51 -1.66
CA GLY A 73 11.58 4.80 -1.74
C GLY A 73 11.41 3.29 -1.85
N VAL A 74 10.30 2.84 -2.43
CA VAL A 74 10.03 1.41 -2.65
C VAL A 74 10.05 1.01 -4.12
N LEU A 75 10.12 2.00 -5.03
CA LEU A 75 10.25 1.82 -6.48
C LEU A 75 11.44 2.61 -7.02
N SER A 76 12.19 2.01 -7.95
CA SER A 76 13.33 2.66 -8.61
C SER A 76 12.93 3.94 -9.38
N SER A 77 13.84 4.93 -9.36
CA SER A 77 13.65 6.23 -10.02
C SER A 77 14.17 6.27 -11.46
N ASP A 78 14.80 5.20 -11.94
CA ASP A 78 15.41 5.09 -13.28
C ASP A 78 14.41 4.70 -14.38
N GLY A 79 13.12 4.64 -14.05
CA GLY A 79 12.06 4.26 -14.96
C GLY A 79 11.84 2.75 -15.09
N GLN A 80 12.62 1.92 -14.37
CA GLN A 80 12.31 0.51 -14.20
C GLN A 80 11.31 0.32 -13.05
N ASP A 81 10.57 -0.79 -13.08
CA ASP A 81 9.65 -1.18 -12.00
C ASP A 81 10.34 -2.15 -11.02
N MET A 82 11.44 -1.69 -10.40
CA MET A 82 12.26 -2.49 -9.47
C MET A 82 12.02 -2.10 -8.02
N TRP A 83 11.88 -3.12 -7.14
CA TRP A 83 11.77 -2.92 -5.70
C TRP A 83 13.06 -2.34 -5.12
N THR A 84 12.94 -1.23 -4.39
CA THR A 84 14.06 -0.56 -3.71
C THR A 84 13.84 -0.40 -2.21
N GLY A 85 12.71 -0.92 -1.69
CA GLY A 85 12.32 -0.77 -0.29
C GLY A 85 13.09 -1.64 0.69
N GLY A 86 14.01 -2.50 0.23
CA GLY A 86 14.76 -3.43 1.07
C GLY A 86 13.83 -4.34 1.89
N ASP A 87 13.95 -4.26 3.21
CA ASP A 87 13.16 -5.00 4.19
C ASP A 87 11.84 -4.32 4.59
N SER A 88 11.47 -3.22 3.92
CA SER A 88 10.24 -2.48 4.22
C SER A 88 8.99 -3.33 3.93
N VAL A 89 7.92 -3.03 4.66
CA VAL A 89 6.57 -3.56 4.41
C VAL A 89 5.71 -2.46 3.80
N LEU A 90 5.27 -2.65 2.56
CA LEU A 90 4.31 -1.78 1.90
C LEU A 90 2.89 -2.32 2.16
N VAL A 91 1.95 -1.44 2.53
CA VAL A 91 0.52 -1.73 2.63
C VAL A 91 -0.25 -0.75 1.76
N GLN A 92 -0.86 -1.24 0.68
CA GLN A 92 -1.79 -0.47 -0.16
C GLN A 92 -3.21 -0.58 0.44
N VAL A 93 -3.87 0.57 0.66
CA VAL A 93 -5.07 0.69 1.51
C VAL A 93 -6.39 0.66 0.71
N GLY A 94 -6.48 -0.15 -0.35
CA GLY A 94 -7.70 -0.33 -1.17
C GLY A 94 -7.93 0.76 -2.21
N ASP A 95 -8.95 0.59 -3.04
CA ASP A 95 -9.31 1.49 -4.14
C ASP A 95 -8.18 1.66 -5.17
N ILE A 96 -7.75 0.52 -5.71
CA ILE A 96 -6.88 0.48 -6.89
C ILE A 96 -7.71 0.66 -8.15
N LEU A 97 -8.93 0.09 -8.16
CA LEU A 97 -9.82 0.10 -9.31
C LEU A 97 -10.58 1.43 -9.49
N ASP A 98 -11.17 1.56 -10.67
CA ASP A 98 -12.03 2.61 -11.20
C ASP A 98 -11.35 3.98 -11.36
N ARG A 99 -12.08 4.91 -11.99
CA ARG A 99 -11.71 6.32 -12.27
C ARG A 99 -10.54 6.53 -13.24
N GLY A 100 -9.61 5.59 -13.34
CA GLY A 100 -8.53 5.57 -14.32
C GLY A 100 -8.58 4.33 -15.21
N GLU A 101 -7.64 4.23 -16.15
CA GLU A 101 -7.63 3.20 -17.20
C GLU A 101 -6.50 2.16 -17.10
N ASP A 102 -5.61 2.29 -16.10
CA ASP A 102 -4.44 1.42 -15.92
C ASP A 102 -4.58 0.55 -14.65
N GLU A 103 -5.77 0.02 -14.41
CA GLU A 103 -6.15 -0.70 -13.18
C GLU A 103 -5.41 -2.04 -13.04
N ILE A 104 -5.43 -2.87 -14.09
CA ILE A 104 -4.80 -4.20 -14.09
C ILE A 104 -3.28 -4.03 -14.09
N ALA A 105 -2.77 -3.00 -14.76
CA ALA A 105 -1.36 -2.62 -14.71
C ALA A 105 -0.90 -2.31 -13.29
N ILE A 106 -1.68 -1.54 -12.50
CA ILE A 106 -1.33 -1.26 -11.11
C ILE A 106 -1.36 -2.53 -10.26
N LEU A 107 -2.39 -3.38 -10.41
CA LEU A 107 -2.45 -4.65 -9.67
C LEU A 107 -1.25 -5.56 -10.03
N SER A 108 -0.89 -5.64 -11.31
CA SER A 108 0.27 -6.36 -11.81
C SER A 108 1.59 -5.81 -11.27
N LEU A 109 1.74 -4.49 -11.22
CA LEU A 109 2.89 -3.81 -10.63
C LEU A 109 3.06 -4.20 -9.15
N LEU A 110 1.99 -4.12 -8.36
CA LEU A 110 2.04 -4.48 -6.94
C LEU A 110 2.35 -5.96 -6.73
N ARG A 111 1.82 -6.86 -7.57
CA ARG A 111 2.16 -8.29 -7.56
C ARG A 111 3.66 -8.50 -7.83
N SER A 112 4.19 -7.86 -8.88
CA SER A 112 5.62 -7.93 -9.23
C SER A 112 6.51 -7.41 -8.11
N LEU A 113 6.16 -6.25 -7.52
CA LEU A 113 6.90 -5.68 -6.39
C LEU A 113 6.81 -6.56 -5.15
N GLY A 114 5.69 -7.24 -4.91
CA GLY A 114 5.55 -8.22 -3.83
C GLY A 114 6.57 -9.36 -3.93
N ILE A 115 6.67 -9.97 -5.12
CA ILE A 115 7.63 -11.04 -5.40
C ILE A 115 9.07 -10.54 -5.18
N GLN A 116 9.38 -9.32 -5.65
CA GLN A 116 10.70 -8.72 -5.47
C GLN A 116 10.99 -8.38 -4.00
N ALA A 117 10.00 -7.87 -3.26
CA ALA A 117 10.13 -7.48 -1.86
C ALA A 117 10.43 -8.70 -0.97
N GLU A 118 9.74 -9.82 -1.18
CA GLU A 118 10.00 -11.08 -0.47
C GLU A 118 11.45 -11.55 -0.61
N GLY A 119 11.99 -11.47 -1.84
CA GLY A 119 13.39 -11.78 -2.12
C GLY A 119 14.41 -10.86 -1.41
N ASN A 120 13.98 -9.70 -0.94
CA ASN A 120 14.80 -8.70 -0.24
C ASN A 120 14.45 -8.59 1.26
N GLY A 121 13.62 -9.49 1.80
CA GLY A 121 13.23 -9.51 3.22
C GLY A 121 12.13 -8.50 3.62
N GLY A 122 11.53 -7.85 2.62
CA GLY A 122 10.36 -6.99 2.73
C GLY A 122 9.07 -7.72 2.34
N ALA A 123 7.98 -6.97 2.22
CA ALA A 123 6.69 -7.50 1.76
C ALA A 123 5.79 -6.41 1.18
N VAL A 124 4.84 -6.81 0.33
CA VAL A 124 3.74 -5.96 -0.14
C VAL A 124 2.43 -6.62 0.25
N PHE A 125 1.56 -5.86 0.93
CA PHE A 125 0.20 -6.26 1.27
C PHE A 125 -0.79 -5.27 0.66
N GLN A 126 -1.97 -5.77 0.36
CA GLN A 126 -3.11 -4.98 -0.10
C GLN A 126 -4.30 -5.27 0.81
N VAL A 127 -5.16 -4.28 1.02
CA VAL A 127 -6.51 -4.52 1.55
C VAL A 127 -7.54 -4.18 0.47
N ASN A 128 -8.67 -4.87 0.45
CA ASN A 128 -9.75 -4.56 -0.49
C ASN A 128 -10.52 -3.31 -0.03
N GLY A 129 -10.70 -2.36 -0.95
CA GLY A 129 -11.56 -1.20 -0.81
C GLY A 129 -12.95 -1.41 -1.38
N ASN A 130 -13.74 -0.33 -1.44
CA ASN A 130 -15.10 -0.45 -1.95
C ASN A 130 -15.10 -0.64 -3.46
N HIS A 131 -14.13 -0.09 -4.19
CA HIS A 131 -14.04 -0.26 -5.64
C HIS A 131 -13.69 -1.69 -6.06
N GLU A 132 -12.86 -2.40 -5.30
CA GLU A 132 -12.64 -3.84 -5.50
C GLU A 132 -13.94 -4.62 -5.33
N THR A 133 -14.69 -4.37 -4.25
CA THR A 133 -15.95 -5.08 -3.98
C THR A 133 -17.06 -4.75 -4.98
N MET A 134 -17.20 -3.49 -5.40
CA MET A 134 -18.18 -3.08 -6.42
C MET A 134 -17.93 -3.79 -7.75
N ASN A 135 -16.67 -3.87 -8.19
CA ASN A 135 -16.34 -4.56 -9.43
C ASN A 135 -16.64 -6.06 -9.36
N VAL A 136 -16.40 -6.69 -8.21
CA VAL A 136 -16.79 -8.09 -8.01
C VAL A 136 -18.31 -8.27 -8.01
N GLU A 137 -19.06 -7.31 -7.46
CA GLU A 137 -20.53 -7.29 -7.53
C GLU A 137 -21.08 -7.03 -8.96
N GLY A 138 -20.23 -6.66 -9.92
CA GLY A 138 -20.64 -6.25 -11.26
C GLY A 138 -21.18 -4.81 -11.32
N ASP A 139 -20.90 -4.01 -10.29
CA ASP A 139 -21.20 -2.59 -10.26
C ASP A 139 -20.05 -1.80 -10.89
N PHE A 140 -20.25 -1.41 -12.14
CA PHE A 140 -19.25 -0.73 -12.96
C PHE A 140 -19.52 0.78 -13.13
N ARG A 141 -20.28 1.40 -12.22
CA ARG A 141 -20.70 2.81 -12.34
C ARG A 141 -19.54 3.81 -12.39
N TYR A 142 -18.36 3.47 -11.87
CA TYR A 142 -17.19 4.36 -11.78
C TYR A 142 -16.04 3.98 -12.73
N VAL A 143 -16.24 2.95 -13.56
CA VAL A 143 -15.21 2.43 -14.47
C VAL A 143 -14.96 3.40 -15.62
N ASP A 144 -13.71 3.76 -15.86
CA ASP A 144 -13.32 4.56 -17.02
C ASP A 144 -13.47 3.74 -18.31
N PRO A 145 -13.90 4.34 -19.45
CA PRO A 145 -13.95 3.64 -20.74
C PRO A 145 -12.63 2.94 -21.13
N GLY A 146 -11.47 3.52 -20.79
CA GLY A 146 -10.16 2.93 -21.04
C GLY A 146 -9.89 1.68 -20.21
N ALA A 147 -10.47 1.55 -19.01
CA ALA A 147 -10.34 0.35 -18.18
C ALA A 147 -11.08 -0.87 -18.78
N PHE A 148 -12.21 -0.66 -19.46
CA PHE A 148 -12.86 -1.73 -20.23
C PHE A 148 -12.00 -2.22 -21.39
N GLU A 149 -11.26 -1.29 -22.00
CA GLU A 149 -10.32 -1.61 -23.06
C GLU A 149 -9.09 -2.35 -22.52
N GLU A 150 -8.56 -1.95 -21.36
CA GLU A 150 -7.50 -2.70 -20.68
C GLU A 150 -7.96 -4.13 -20.32
N CYS A 151 -9.19 -4.29 -19.83
CA CYS A 151 -9.77 -5.61 -19.57
C CYS A 151 -9.82 -6.48 -20.82
N LEU A 152 -10.20 -5.90 -21.98
CA LEU A 152 -10.20 -6.62 -23.24
C LEU A 152 -8.78 -7.03 -23.65
N ASP A 153 -7.85 -6.07 -23.62
CA ASP A 153 -6.46 -6.29 -24.00
C ASP A 153 -5.79 -7.35 -23.09
N PHE A 154 -6.10 -7.37 -21.79
CA PHE A 154 -5.63 -8.36 -20.83
C PHE A 154 -6.29 -9.72 -21.05
N PHE A 155 -7.60 -9.76 -21.30
CA PHE A 155 -8.32 -11.01 -21.57
C PHE A 155 -7.81 -11.69 -22.85
N GLU A 156 -7.52 -10.91 -23.91
CA GLU A 156 -6.88 -11.42 -25.13
C GLU A 156 -5.47 -11.93 -24.85
N TYR A 157 -4.67 -11.19 -24.06
CA TYR A 157 -3.34 -11.62 -23.64
C TYR A 157 -3.35 -12.96 -22.87
N LEU A 158 -4.31 -13.17 -21.95
CA LEU A 158 -4.44 -14.44 -21.23
C LEU A 158 -4.72 -15.63 -22.16
N GLY A 159 -5.37 -15.41 -23.31
CA GLY A 159 -5.60 -16.44 -24.32
C GLY A 159 -4.40 -16.74 -25.21
N GLU A 160 -3.44 -15.80 -25.29
CA GLU A 160 -2.21 -15.90 -26.08
C GLU A 160 -1.02 -16.41 -25.26
N CYS A 161 -1.04 -16.18 -23.95
CA CYS A 161 0.06 -16.49 -23.05
C CYS A 161 0.14 -18.00 -22.74
N GLU A 162 1.35 -18.56 -22.81
CA GLU A 162 1.62 -19.95 -22.41
C GLU A 162 1.98 -20.09 -20.91
N GLU A 163 2.17 -18.97 -20.21
CA GLU A 163 2.51 -18.97 -18.78
C GLU A 163 1.30 -19.27 -17.90
N GLU A 164 1.57 -19.78 -16.69
CA GLU A 164 0.54 -19.87 -15.65
C GLU A 164 0.13 -18.48 -15.15
N TRP A 165 -1.02 -18.42 -14.48
CA TRP A 165 -1.63 -17.17 -13.99
C TRP A 165 -0.63 -16.23 -13.31
N ASP A 166 0.21 -16.74 -12.40
CA ASP A 166 1.14 -15.92 -11.63
C ASP A 166 2.16 -15.19 -12.51
N GLY A 167 2.72 -15.86 -13.51
CA GLY A 167 3.67 -15.28 -14.46
C GLY A 167 2.98 -14.28 -15.38
N ALA A 168 1.86 -14.68 -15.99
CA ALA A 168 1.10 -13.83 -16.89
C ALA A 168 0.61 -12.55 -16.20
N PHE A 169 0.07 -12.68 -14.98
CA PHE A 169 -0.45 -11.54 -14.23
C PHE A 169 0.67 -10.61 -13.76
N ALA A 170 1.76 -11.12 -13.19
CA ALA A 170 2.90 -10.28 -12.80
C ALA A 170 3.63 -9.65 -14.01
N GLY A 171 3.58 -10.29 -15.17
CA GLY A 171 4.18 -9.81 -16.42
C GLY A 171 3.37 -8.72 -17.12
N TRP A 172 2.07 -8.56 -16.81
CA TRP A 172 1.18 -7.63 -17.51
C TRP A 172 1.69 -6.17 -17.51
N ILE A 173 2.27 -5.70 -16.40
CA ILE A 173 2.84 -4.34 -16.29
C ILE A 173 3.89 -4.04 -17.38
N SER A 174 4.61 -5.05 -17.87
CA SER A 174 5.62 -4.88 -18.93
C SER A 174 5.02 -4.79 -20.35
N LEU A 175 3.71 -5.03 -20.48
CA LEU A 175 2.98 -5.10 -21.76
C LEU A 175 1.88 -4.04 -21.88
N SER A 176 1.24 -3.67 -20.76
CA SER A 176 0.04 -2.84 -20.71
C SER A 176 0.19 -1.52 -21.47
N GLU A 177 1.26 -0.77 -21.19
CA GLU A 177 1.52 0.53 -21.84
C GLU A 177 1.69 0.38 -23.36
N ARG A 178 2.43 -0.64 -23.82
CA ARG A 178 2.62 -0.89 -25.25
C ARG A 178 1.31 -1.27 -25.96
N ARG A 179 0.45 -2.06 -25.30
CA ARG A 179 -0.88 -2.40 -25.83
C ARG A 179 -1.77 -1.16 -25.90
N LYS A 180 -1.77 -0.35 -24.84
CA LYS A 180 -2.47 0.94 -24.78
C LYS A 180 -2.05 1.90 -25.90
N GLU A 181 -0.75 2.08 -26.13
CA GLU A 181 -0.22 2.92 -27.22
C GLU A 181 -0.58 2.38 -28.61
N ALA A 182 -0.53 1.05 -28.81
CA ALA A 182 -0.94 0.43 -30.07
C ALA A 182 -2.43 0.69 -30.34
N ARG A 183 -3.28 0.51 -29.33
CA ARG A 183 -4.72 0.79 -29.37
C ARG A 183 -5.00 2.25 -29.71
N GLN A 184 -4.33 3.21 -29.05
CA GLN A 184 -4.51 4.64 -29.31
C GLN A 184 -4.12 5.03 -30.75
N ARG A 185 -3.05 4.44 -31.31
CA ARG A 185 -2.68 4.64 -32.72
C ARG A 185 -3.74 4.14 -33.69
N LEU A 186 -4.39 3.01 -33.38
CA LEU A 186 -5.49 2.45 -34.17
C LEU A 186 -6.76 3.31 -34.07
N HIS A 187 -7.01 3.95 -32.93
CA HIS A 187 -8.22 4.75 -32.66
C HIS A 187 -8.28 6.10 -33.41
N ASN A 188 -7.15 6.58 -33.94
CA ASN A 188 -7.12 7.80 -34.77
C ASN A 188 -7.63 7.57 -36.21
N SER A 189 -8.03 6.34 -36.55
CA SER A 189 -9.03 6.04 -37.57
C SER A 189 -10.31 5.62 -36.84
N TRP A 190 -11.53 5.88 -37.36
CA TRP A 190 -12.72 5.00 -37.30
C TRP A 190 -14.10 5.61 -36.95
N GLY A 191 -15.11 4.96 -37.55
CA GLY A 191 -16.55 5.01 -37.27
C GLY A 191 -17.09 3.76 -36.53
N PRO A 192 -18.14 3.02 -37.00
CA PRO A 192 -19.00 2.09 -36.23
C PRO A 192 -18.36 0.93 -35.41
N TRP A 193 -17.09 0.61 -35.62
CA TRP A 193 -16.37 -0.48 -34.93
C TRP A 193 -16.16 -0.24 -33.43
N SER A 194 -16.30 1.00 -32.96
CA SER A 194 -16.12 1.39 -31.55
C SER A 194 -17.17 0.79 -30.60
N VAL A 195 -18.41 0.57 -31.07
CA VAL A 195 -19.51 0.04 -30.24
C VAL A 195 -19.28 -1.43 -29.89
N VAL A 196 -18.91 -2.24 -30.88
CA VAL A 196 -18.64 -3.69 -30.68
C VAL A 196 -17.46 -3.89 -29.74
N ARG A 197 -16.40 -3.09 -29.89
CA ARG A 197 -15.22 -3.18 -29.03
C ARG A 197 -15.54 -2.82 -27.57
N ARG A 198 -16.33 -1.76 -27.35
CA ARG A 198 -16.83 -1.41 -26.01
C ARG A 198 -17.64 -2.55 -25.39
N GLN A 199 -18.53 -3.18 -26.15
CA GLN A 199 -19.29 -4.34 -25.65
C GLN A 199 -18.37 -5.50 -25.26
N LYS A 200 -17.35 -5.80 -26.06
CA LYS A 200 -16.34 -6.81 -25.72
C LYS A 200 -15.58 -6.47 -24.44
N GLY A 201 -15.19 -5.21 -24.25
CA GLY A 201 -14.54 -4.74 -23.02
C GLY A 201 -15.40 -4.93 -21.78
N VAL A 202 -16.70 -4.61 -21.86
CA VAL A 202 -17.65 -4.87 -20.76
C VAL A 202 -17.75 -6.36 -20.45
N MET A 203 -17.85 -7.21 -21.47
CA MET A 203 -17.90 -8.67 -21.29
C MET A 203 -16.60 -9.23 -20.71
N ALA A 204 -15.45 -8.71 -21.13
CA ALA A 204 -14.14 -9.08 -20.59
C ALA A 204 -14.07 -8.72 -19.09
N ARG A 205 -14.42 -7.48 -18.72
CA ARG A 205 -14.47 -7.05 -17.31
C ARG A 205 -15.38 -7.95 -16.47
N LEU A 206 -16.59 -8.24 -16.96
CA LEU A 206 -17.51 -9.14 -16.27
C LEU A 206 -16.91 -10.54 -16.07
N ALA A 207 -16.25 -11.09 -17.09
CA ALA A 207 -15.63 -12.40 -17.01
C ALA A 207 -14.46 -12.44 -16.00
N LEU A 208 -13.68 -11.35 -15.93
CA LEU A 208 -12.52 -11.22 -15.04
C LEU A 208 -12.92 -11.00 -13.57
N PHE A 209 -13.91 -10.14 -13.30
CA PHE A 209 -14.24 -9.68 -11.95
C PHE A 209 -15.45 -10.34 -11.29
N ARG A 210 -16.37 -10.99 -12.03
CA ARG A 210 -17.47 -11.72 -11.38
C ARG A 210 -16.94 -12.71 -10.33
N PRO A 211 -17.71 -13.09 -9.29
CA PRO A 211 -17.29 -14.11 -8.34
C PRO A 211 -16.79 -15.38 -9.03
N GLY A 212 -15.58 -15.84 -8.65
CA GLY A 212 -14.87 -16.97 -9.28
C GLY A 212 -14.13 -16.63 -10.58
N GLY A 213 -14.24 -15.40 -11.08
CA GLY A 213 -13.41 -14.86 -12.15
C GLY A 213 -11.96 -14.70 -11.69
N PRO A 214 -10.98 -14.71 -12.61
CA PRO A 214 -9.56 -14.74 -12.24
C PRO A 214 -9.11 -13.49 -11.47
N LEU A 215 -9.53 -12.28 -11.84
CA LEU A 215 -9.21 -11.08 -11.05
C LEU A 215 -9.97 -11.05 -9.72
N ALA A 216 -11.20 -11.57 -9.67
CA ALA A 216 -11.92 -11.71 -8.40
C ALA A 216 -11.18 -12.65 -7.44
N CYS A 217 -10.65 -13.77 -7.95
CA CYS A 217 -9.85 -14.71 -7.19
C CYS A 217 -8.51 -14.11 -6.74
N GLU A 218 -7.91 -13.24 -7.55
CA GLU A 218 -6.72 -12.47 -7.15
C GLU A 218 -7.04 -11.53 -5.98
N LEU A 219 -8.10 -10.72 -6.11
CA LEU A 219 -8.57 -9.83 -5.04
C LEU A 219 -8.98 -10.59 -3.77
N ALA A 220 -9.47 -11.82 -3.92
CA ALA A 220 -9.83 -12.69 -2.80
C ALA A 220 -8.64 -13.12 -1.93
N GLN A 221 -7.40 -12.94 -2.40
CA GLN A 221 -6.20 -13.17 -1.60
C GLN A 221 -5.95 -12.03 -0.60
N ASN A 222 -6.54 -10.87 -0.83
CA ASN A 222 -6.41 -9.69 0.01
C ASN A 222 -7.50 -9.67 1.10
N PRO A 223 -7.16 -9.32 2.35
CA PRO A 223 -8.15 -9.07 3.39
C PRO A 223 -8.92 -7.76 3.16
N VAL A 224 -10.04 -7.56 3.87
CA VAL A 224 -10.64 -6.23 4.08
C VAL A 224 -10.08 -5.54 5.33
N VAL A 225 -9.48 -6.32 6.24
CA VAL A 225 -8.81 -5.84 7.46
C VAL A 225 -7.47 -6.55 7.63
N LEU A 226 -6.39 -5.79 7.71
CA LEU A 226 -5.05 -6.29 7.97
C LEU A 226 -4.52 -5.70 9.27
N LYS A 227 -3.97 -6.54 10.14
CA LYS A 227 -3.21 -6.11 11.32
C LYS A 227 -1.73 -6.38 11.11
N VAL A 228 -0.91 -5.32 11.09
CA VAL A 228 0.56 -5.42 11.03
C VAL A 228 1.13 -4.92 12.36
N ASP A 229 1.70 -5.84 13.14
CA ASP A 229 2.10 -5.59 14.53
C ASP A 229 0.97 -4.93 15.34
N ASP A 230 1.15 -3.68 15.76
CA ASP A 230 0.16 -2.92 16.54
C ASP A 230 -0.78 -2.04 15.69
N TRP A 231 -0.70 -2.12 14.36
CA TRP A 231 -1.40 -1.23 13.44
C TRP A 231 -2.50 -1.96 12.67
N ILE A 232 -3.64 -1.28 12.50
CA ILE A 232 -4.76 -1.77 11.70
C ILE A 232 -4.79 -1.02 10.38
N PHE A 233 -4.98 -1.76 9.28
CA PHE A 233 -5.19 -1.24 7.94
C PHE A 233 -6.53 -1.74 7.43
N CYS A 234 -7.38 -0.82 7.01
CA CYS A 234 -8.67 -1.10 6.40
C CYS A 234 -9.11 0.12 5.60
N HIS A 235 -9.94 -0.07 4.58
CA HIS A 235 -10.19 1.01 3.63
C HIS A 235 -11.02 2.18 4.21
N GLY A 236 -12.23 1.93 4.74
CA GLY A 236 -13.09 2.98 5.32
C GLY A 236 -12.93 3.16 6.83
N GLY A 237 -12.84 2.05 7.59
CA GLY A 237 -12.59 2.07 9.03
C GLY A 237 -13.40 1.04 9.82
N LEU A 238 -12.87 0.59 10.97
CA LEU A 238 -13.56 -0.38 11.84
C LEU A 238 -14.39 0.27 12.95
N LEU A 239 -15.51 -0.36 13.27
CA LEU A 239 -16.38 -0.02 14.40
C LEU A 239 -16.39 -1.18 15.40
N PRO A 240 -16.81 -0.98 16.66
CA PRO A 240 -16.79 -2.03 17.68
C PRO A 240 -17.57 -3.29 17.26
N HIS A 241 -18.68 -3.12 16.54
CA HIS A 241 -19.47 -4.25 16.06
C HIS A 241 -18.76 -5.07 14.96
N HIS A 242 -17.86 -4.47 14.18
CA HIS A 242 -16.99 -5.21 13.24
C HIS A 242 -16.00 -6.09 14.00
N VAL A 243 -15.42 -5.58 15.09
CA VAL A 243 -14.50 -6.33 15.93
C VAL A 243 -15.23 -7.48 16.63
N ALA A 244 -16.44 -7.22 17.14
CA ALA A 244 -17.29 -8.24 17.73
C ALA A 244 -17.71 -9.33 16.72
N TYR A 245 -17.91 -8.97 15.45
CA TYR A 245 -18.19 -9.94 14.37
C TYR A 245 -16.98 -10.84 14.08
N GLY A 246 -15.77 -10.30 14.21
CA GLY A 246 -14.50 -11.00 14.05
C GLY A 246 -13.83 -10.69 12.71
N ILE A 247 -12.65 -10.07 12.76
CA ILE A 247 -11.93 -9.61 11.54
C ILE A 247 -11.50 -10.76 10.63
N GLU A 248 -11.03 -11.88 11.19
CA GLU A 248 -10.69 -13.09 10.41
C GLU A 248 -11.92 -13.70 9.74
N ARG A 249 -13.07 -13.63 10.42
CA ARG A 249 -14.33 -14.10 9.87
C ARG A 249 -14.75 -13.24 8.67
N MET A 250 -14.72 -11.92 8.80
CA MET A 250 -15.02 -11.01 7.69
C MET A 250 -14.11 -11.26 6.49
N ASN A 251 -12.79 -11.32 6.72
CA ASN A 251 -11.80 -11.57 5.69
C ASN A 251 -12.07 -12.88 4.94
N ARG A 252 -12.37 -13.96 5.67
CA ARG A 252 -12.68 -15.27 5.09
C ARG A 252 -13.98 -15.23 4.27
N GLU A 253 -15.03 -14.61 4.79
CA GLU A 253 -16.33 -14.53 4.11
C GLU A 253 -16.23 -13.72 2.81
N VAL A 254 -15.51 -12.60 2.82
CA VAL A 254 -15.23 -11.80 1.61
C VAL A 254 -14.41 -12.60 0.61
N SER A 255 -13.33 -13.26 1.05
CA SER A 255 -12.50 -14.10 0.17
C SER A 255 -13.30 -15.22 -0.48
N GLN A 256 -14.13 -15.93 0.29
CA GLN A 256 -14.98 -17.01 -0.22
C GLN A 256 -16.02 -16.50 -1.21
N TRP A 257 -16.66 -15.36 -0.91
CA TRP A 257 -17.59 -14.72 -1.82
C TRP A 257 -16.92 -14.34 -3.14
N MET A 258 -15.77 -13.66 -3.10
CA MET A 258 -15.01 -13.28 -4.31
C MET A 258 -14.55 -14.49 -5.13
N LYS A 259 -14.21 -15.61 -4.48
CA LYS A 259 -13.89 -16.90 -5.12
C LYS A 259 -15.10 -17.60 -5.74
N GLY A 260 -16.32 -17.11 -5.52
CA GLY A 260 -17.55 -17.77 -5.96
C GLY A 260 -17.82 -19.09 -5.22
N SER A 261 -17.28 -19.26 -4.02
CA SER A 261 -17.48 -20.48 -3.22
C SER A 261 -18.90 -20.52 -2.65
N PRO A 262 -19.63 -21.64 -2.77
CA PRO A 262 -20.97 -21.77 -2.18
C PRO A 262 -20.88 -21.71 -0.65
N GLN A 263 -21.74 -20.92 0.00
CA GLN A 263 -21.73 -20.70 1.45
C GLN A 263 -23.01 -21.18 2.16
N ASN A 264 -24.03 -21.63 1.44
CA ASN A 264 -25.29 -22.09 2.01
C ASN A 264 -25.82 -23.35 1.32
N ASP A 265 -26.81 -24.00 1.93
CA ASP A 265 -27.49 -25.20 1.40
C ASP A 265 -28.16 -24.97 0.03
N ASN A 266 -28.34 -23.70 -0.36
CA ASN A 266 -28.89 -23.28 -1.66
C ASN A 266 -27.81 -22.99 -2.71
N ASN A 267 -26.53 -23.26 -2.42
CA ASN A 267 -25.39 -23.05 -3.31
C ASN A 267 -25.12 -21.59 -3.73
N GLU A 268 -25.64 -20.60 -3.01
CA GLU A 268 -25.36 -19.18 -3.26
C GLU A 268 -24.33 -18.63 -2.26
N PRO A 269 -23.29 -17.92 -2.73
CA PRO A 269 -22.40 -17.18 -1.85
C PRO A 269 -23.18 -16.11 -1.07
N ALA A 270 -23.10 -16.10 0.27
CA ALA A 270 -23.75 -15.07 1.06
C ALA A 270 -22.94 -13.78 0.97
N LEU A 271 -23.59 -12.67 0.61
CA LEU A 271 -22.91 -11.39 0.56
C LEU A 271 -22.45 -10.97 1.97
N PRO A 272 -21.16 -10.65 2.19
CA PRO A 272 -20.62 -10.27 3.49
C PRO A 272 -20.96 -8.81 3.82
N PHE A 273 -22.23 -8.51 4.04
CA PHE A 273 -22.77 -7.15 4.20
C PHE A 273 -21.95 -6.26 5.15
N THR A 274 -21.63 -6.76 6.35
CA THR A 274 -20.83 -6.04 7.36
C THR A 274 -19.49 -5.52 6.82
N ALA A 275 -18.87 -6.23 5.88
CA ALA A 275 -17.61 -5.80 5.28
C ALA A 275 -17.79 -4.87 4.08
N ILE A 276 -18.77 -5.14 3.21
CA ILE A 276 -18.77 -4.59 1.84
C ILE A 276 -19.96 -3.68 1.48
N ARG A 277 -21.04 -3.68 2.27
CA ARG A 277 -22.27 -2.92 1.95
C ARG A 277 -22.81 -2.16 3.15
N GLY A 278 -23.25 -0.93 2.91
CA GLY A 278 -23.82 -0.05 3.93
C GLY A 278 -22.81 1.00 4.39
N TYR A 279 -23.32 2.16 4.82
CA TYR A 279 -22.51 3.32 5.18
C TYR A 279 -21.57 3.08 6.36
N ASP A 280 -21.86 2.09 7.19
CA ASP A 280 -21.07 1.69 8.35
C ASP A 280 -20.14 0.51 8.05
N SER A 281 -20.21 -0.12 6.88
CA SER A 281 -19.36 -1.26 6.52
C SER A 281 -17.88 -0.89 6.43
N VAL A 282 -17.00 -1.89 6.60
CA VAL A 282 -15.54 -1.71 6.68
C VAL A 282 -14.96 -0.90 5.51
N VAL A 283 -15.47 -1.12 4.29
CA VAL A 283 -14.96 -0.45 3.09
C VAL A 283 -15.67 0.88 2.77
N TRP A 284 -16.80 1.22 3.39
CA TRP A 284 -17.54 2.46 3.09
C TRP A 284 -17.58 3.47 4.23
N ASN A 285 -17.23 3.04 5.45
CA ASN A 285 -17.28 3.88 6.63
C ASN A 285 -16.40 5.13 6.46
N ARG A 286 -16.91 6.29 6.91
CA ARG A 286 -16.20 7.57 6.89
C ARG A 286 -16.17 8.26 8.26
N LEU A 287 -16.56 7.56 9.32
CA LEU A 287 -16.71 8.13 10.67
C LEU A 287 -15.42 8.82 11.14
N TYR A 288 -14.27 8.23 10.85
CA TYR A 288 -12.98 8.73 11.34
C TYR A 288 -12.27 9.70 10.40
N SER A 289 -12.62 9.73 9.12
CA SER A 289 -11.84 10.40 8.07
C SER A 289 -12.47 11.69 7.55
N ARG A 290 -13.75 11.98 7.86
CA ARG A 290 -14.38 13.26 7.52
C ARG A 290 -13.72 14.41 8.28
N ASP A 291 -13.58 15.55 7.60
CA ASP A 291 -13.20 16.80 8.25
C ASP A 291 -14.38 17.30 9.11
N VAL A 292 -14.04 17.65 10.34
CA VAL A 292 -14.95 17.95 11.45
C VAL A 292 -15.00 19.46 11.73
N ASP A 293 -14.65 20.29 10.74
CA ASP A 293 -14.55 21.75 10.88
C ASP A 293 -15.86 22.41 11.39
N ASP A 294 -17.00 21.70 11.34
CA ASP A 294 -18.31 22.14 11.83
C ASP A 294 -18.90 21.28 12.98
N MET A 295 -18.12 20.41 13.62
CA MET A 295 -18.64 19.45 14.60
C MET A 295 -18.46 19.93 16.04
N GLU A 296 -19.57 20.07 16.76
CA GLU A 296 -19.58 20.32 18.22
C GLU A 296 -18.65 19.35 18.95
N ASP A 297 -17.87 19.87 19.91
CA ASP A 297 -16.88 19.10 20.71
C ASP A 297 -17.43 17.75 21.21
N TYR A 298 -18.71 17.70 21.57
CA TYR A 298 -19.39 16.48 22.01
C TYR A 298 -19.31 15.33 20.99
N ARG A 299 -19.53 15.60 19.70
CA ARG A 299 -19.47 14.57 18.66
C ARG A 299 -18.04 14.05 18.47
N ASN A 300 -17.03 14.91 18.58
CA ASN A 300 -15.63 14.50 18.55
C ASN A 300 -15.27 13.57 19.72
N HIS A 301 -15.78 13.83 20.93
CA HIS A 301 -15.60 12.95 22.07
C HIS A 301 -16.26 11.57 21.85
N GLN A 302 -17.46 11.53 21.26
CA GLN A 302 -18.13 10.26 20.94
C GLN A 302 -17.34 9.45 19.91
N ILE A 303 -16.90 10.07 18.82
CA ILE A 303 -16.10 9.37 17.79
C ILE A 303 -14.80 8.84 18.38
N ARG A 304 -14.13 9.65 19.21
CA ARG A 304 -12.92 9.24 19.94
C ARG A 304 -13.19 8.02 20.83
N SER A 305 -14.28 8.02 21.59
CA SER A 305 -14.64 6.88 22.45
C SER A 305 -14.88 5.60 21.64
N VAL A 306 -15.57 5.70 20.50
CA VAL A 306 -15.82 4.57 19.59
C VAL A 306 -14.50 4.03 19.03
N LEU A 307 -13.59 4.93 18.65
CA LEU A 307 -12.26 4.56 18.16
C LEU A 307 -11.41 3.88 19.24
N GLU A 308 -11.37 4.43 20.45
CA GLU A 308 -10.63 3.87 21.59
C GLU A 308 -11.14 2.47 21.95
N GLU A 309 -12.46 2.27 22.02
CA GLU A 309 -13.08 0.96 22.22
C GLU A 309 -12.69 -0.03 21.12
N THR A 310 -12.74 0.40 19.86
CA THR A 310 -12.39 -0.42 18.70
C THR A 310 -10.92 -0.86 18.75
N LEU A 311 -10.00 0.08 18.96
CA LEU A 311 -8.56 -0.20 19.03
C LEU A 311 -8.20 -1.06 20.24
N GLN A 312 -8.82 -0.81 21.38
CA GLN A 312 -8.63 -1.62 22.59
C GLN A 312 -9.08 -3.07 22.36
N ALA A 313 -10.26 -3.27 21.76
CA ALA A 313 -10.78 -4.60 21.46
C ALA A 313 -9.89 -5.37 20.46
N LEU A 314 -9.20 -4.66 19.56
CA LEU A 314 -8.23 -5.24 18.62
C LEU A 314 -6.83 -5.43 19.21
N GLY A 315 -6.55 -4.86 20.39
CA GLY A 315 -5.19 -4.75 20.93
C GLY A 315 -4.26 -4.04 19.95
N ALA A 316 -4.70 -2.89 19.40
CA ALA A 316 -3.98 -2.08 18.43
C ALA A 316 -3.74 -0.66 18.98
N LYS A 317 -2.71 0.01 18.46
CA LYS A 317 -2.36 1.39 18.83
C LYS A 317 -3.02 2.41 17.93
N ALA A 318 -3.15 2.10 16.64
CA ALA A 318 -3.69 3.03 15.66
C ALA A 318 -4.25 2.30 14.43
N MET A 319 -5.04 3.03 13.66
CA MET A 319 -5.67 2.58 12.42
C MET A 319 -5.25 3.49 11.25
N VAL A 320 -5.08 2.90 10.08
CA VAL A 320 -4.77 3.58 8.82
C VAL A 320 -5.92 3.32 7.85
N VAL A 321 -6.47 4.39 7.28
CA VAL A 321 -7.66 4.36 6.41
C VAL A 321 -7.47 5.20 5.13
N GLY A 322 -8.13 4.79 4.05
CA GLY A 322 -8.21 5.51 2.77
C GLY A 322 -9.60 6.13 2.56
N HIS A 323 -10.18 5.94 1.37
CA HIS A 323 -11.59 6.15 0.98
C HIS A 323 -12.11 7.60 0.94
N THR A 324 -11.62 8.44 1.86
CA THR A 324 -12.06 9.82 2.01
C THR A 324 -10.88 10.73 1.71
N PRO A 325 -10.90 11.43 0.55
CA PRO A 325 -9.78 12.27 0.16
C PRO A 325 -9.53 13.39 1.17
N GLN A 326 -8.28 13.50 1.60
CA GLN A 326 -7.80 14.53 2.51
C GLN A 326 -7.20 15.69 1.71
N MET A 327 -7.81 16.87 1.81
CA MET A 327 -7.44 18.04 1.00
C MET A 327 -6.10 18.68 1.41
N SER A 328 -5.65 18.41 2.63
CA SER A 328 -4.41 18.94 3.22
C SER A 328 -3.24 17.96 3.15
N GLY A 329 -3.39 16.87 2.38
CA GLY A 329 -2.48 15.73 2.42
C GLY A 329 -2.82 14.76 3.55
N ILE A 330 -1.97 13.76 3.74
CA ILE A 330 -2.18 12.77 4.81
C ILE A 330 -2.14 13.47 6.17
N ASN A 331 -3.12 13.14 7.00
CA ASN A 331 -3.21 13.66 8.35
C ASN A 331 -3.56 12.55 9.34
N CYS A 332 -3.36 12.87 10.62
CA CYS A 332 -3.76 12.03 11.72
C CYS A 332 -4.85 12.74 12.54
N LYS A 333 -5.78 11.96 13.10
CA LYS A 333 -6.85 12.44 13.98
C LYS A 333 -6.81 11.71 15.31
N TYR A 334 -7.44 12.29 16.33
CA TYR A 334 -7.60 11.68 17.66
C TYR A 334 -6.26 11.25 18.30
N SER A 335 -5.33 12.21 18.47
CA SER A 335 -3.99 11.95 19.01
C SER A 335 -3.19 10.93 18.18
N CYS A 336 -3.36 10.98 16.86
CA CYS A 336 -2.78 10.04 15.89
C CYS A 336 -3.16 8.57 16.09
N SER A 337 -4.35 8.32 16.66
CA SER A 337 -4.93 6.98 16.74
C SER A 337 -5.59 6.55 15.42
N VAL A 338 -5.88 7.50 14.52
CA VAL A 338 -6.28 7.25 13.12
C VAL A 338 -5.41 8.08 12.18
N TRP A 339 -5.02 7.48 11.06
CA TRP A 339 -4.32 8.12 9.96
C TRP A 339 -5.12 7.97 8.67
N CYS A 340 -5.37 9.09 7.99
CA CYS A 340 -6.12 9.14 6.74
C CYS A 340 -5.15 9.35 5.58
N VAL A 341 -4.98 8.34 4.73
CA VAL A 341 -3.91 8.28 3.72
C VAL A 341 -4.36 8.53 2.29
N ASP A 342 -5.67 8.59 2.05
CA ASP A 342 -6.22 9.00 0.76
C ASP A 342 -6.06 10.52 0.60
N VAL A 343 -5.30 10.95 -0.41
CA VAL A 343 -5.13 12.37 -0.75
C VAL A 343 -5.79 12.74 -2.08
N GLY A 344 -6.55 11.82 -2.69
CA GLY A 344 -7.14 11.98 -4.00
C GLY A 344 -6.10 12.14 -5.13
N MET A 345 -5.01 11.36 -5.09
CA MET A 345 -3.89 11.54 -6.02
C MET A 345 -4.25 11.25 -7.49
N SER A 346 -5.20 10.33 -7.72
CA SER A 346 -5.63 9.98 -9.09
C SER A 346 -6.25 11.18 -9.80
N SER A 347 -5.92 11.32 -11.08
CA SER A 347 -6.52 12.31 -11.98
C SER A 347 -8.04 12.15 -12.12
N GLY A 348 -8.59 10.95 -11.91
CA GLY A 348 -10.03 10.68 -11.90
C GLY A 348 -10.75 11.04 -10.59
N VAL A 349 -10.03 11.61 -9.61
CA VAL A 349 -10.55 12.00 -8.29
C VAL A 349 -10.30 13.50 -8.02
N LEU A 350 -9.11 13.88 -7.55
CA LEU A 350 -8.74 15.29 -7.31
C LEU A 350 -7.53 15.75 -8.13
N ASN A 351 -6.79 14.82 -8.75
CA ASN A 351 -5.51 15.08 -9.40
C ASN A 351 -4.51 15.77 -8.45
N SER A 352 -4.59 15.44 -7.16
CA SER A 352 -3.69 15.98 -6.14
C SER A 352 -2.27 15.49 -6.38
N ARG A 353 -1.30 16.35 -6.08
CA ARG A 353 0.10 16.01 -6.15
C ARG A 353 0.45 14.89 -5.17
N PRO A 354 1.13 13.80 -5.59
CA PRO A 354 1.60 12.79 -4.67
C PRO A 354 2.52 13.36 -3.60
N GLU A 355 3.14 14.52 -3.84
CA GLU A 355 3.98 15.26 -2.89
C GLU A 355 3.20 15.79 -1.66
N THR A 356 1.86 15.80 -1.74
CA THR A 356 0.97 16.01 -0.57
C THR A 356 0.61 14.70 0.13
N SER A 357 0.86 13.56 -0.52
CA SER A 357 0.88 12.22 0.05
C SER A 357 2.15 12.06 0.87
N LEU A 358 2.04 12.29 2.17
CA LEU A 358 2.99 11.73 3.11
C LEU A 358 3.14 10.24 2.82
N VAL A 359 4.32 9.69 3.05
CA VAL A 359 4.46 8.26 3.24
C VAL A 359 4.44 8.08 4.74
N ILE A 360 3.45 7.37 5.29
CA ILE A 360 3.57 6.95 6.69
C ILE A 360 4.64 5.86 6.69
N ALA A 361 5.90 6.28 6.75
CA ALA A 361 7.00 5.46 7.21
C ALA A 361 6.85 5.41 8.72
N ILE A 362 6.20 4.36 9.23
CA ILE A 362 6.21 4.10 10.66
C ILE A 362 7.61 3.56 10.97
N GLU A 363 8.58 4.46 11.16
CA GLU A 363 9.89 4.09 11.69
C GLU A 363 9.75 3.85 13.19
N LEU A 364 9.44 2.60 13.55
CA LEU A 364 9.41 2.16 14.94
C LEU A 364 10.85 1.98 15.43
N HIS A 365 11.39 2.97 16.15
CA HIS A 365 12.55 2.71 16.98
C HIS A 365 12.14 1.86 18.19
N PRO A 366 12.84 0.77 18.53
CA PRO A 366 12.60 0.02 19.75
C PRO A 366 12.81 0.93 20.96
N LEU A 367 11.82 1.01 21.86
CA LEU A 367 11.99 1.68 23.15
C LEU A 367 13.10 0.98 23.95
N PRO A 368 14.01 1.71 24.63
CA PRO A 368 14.97 1.08 25.52
C PRO A 368 14.23 0.32 26.63
N MET A 369 14.70 -0.88 26.97
CA MET A 369 14.10 -1.72 28.01
C MET A 369 13.91 -0.93 29.31
N ARG A 370 12.70 -0.99 29.88
CA ARG A 370 12.40 -0.45 31.21
C ARG A 370 13.22 -1.19 32.26
N HIS A 371 14.07 -0.49 33.01
CA HIS A 371 14.56 -0.98 34.30
C HIS A 371 13.46 -0.83 35.36
N PRO A 372 13.24 -1.81 36.26
CA PRO A 372 12.04 -1.87 37.11
C PRO A 372 12.01 -0.87 38.29
N HIS A 373 12.84 0.17 38.30
CA HIS A 373 12.92 1.11 39.42
C HIS A 373 13.15 2.56 38.96
N GLN A 374 12.13 3.19 38.37
CA GLN A 374 12.06 4.65 38.28
C GLN A 374 10.61 5.09 38.10
N PHE A 375 10.06 5.75 39.11
CA PHE A 375 8.77 6.43 39.05
C PHE A 375 8.99 7.82 38.44
N TYR A 376 8.34 8.10 37.31
CA TYR A 376 8.19 9.47 36.79
C TYR A 376 6.71 9.79 36.57
N SER A 377 6.39 11.08 36.68
CA SER A 377 5.03 11.62 36.67
C SER A 377 4.37 11.54 35.28
N TRP A 378 3.04 11.38 35.27
CA TRP A 378 2.15 11.24 34.12
C TRP A 378 2.36 12.28 32.98
N GLU A 379 2.84 13.50 33.30
CA GLU A 379 3.16 14.52 32.30
C GLU A 379 4.46 14.26 31.50
N ALA A 380 5.38 13.46 32.02
CA ALA A 380 6.61 13.07 31.31
C ALA A 380 6.35 11.94 30.29
N ASP A 381 5.40 11.03 30.59
CA ASP A 381 5.06 9.90 29.72
C ASP A 381 4.46 10.36 28.38
N ASN A 382 3.69 11.45 28.35
CA ASN A 382 3.12 12.00 27.11
C ASN A 382 4.15 12.69 26.19
N LYS A 383 5.31 13.12 26.70
CA LYS A 383 6.41 13.60 25.86
C LYS A 383 7.27 12.46 25.32
N GLN A 384 7.20 11.27 25.93
CA GLN A 384 7.98 10.09 25.53
C GLN A 384 7.21 9.13 24.62
N LEU A 385 5.88 9.20 24.59
CA LEU A 385 5.00 8.45 23.67
C LEU A 385 5.00 8.99 22.22
N ALA A 386 5.68 10.09 21.95
CA ALA A 386 5.74 10.73 20.63
C ALA A 386 7.15 10.63 20.01
N LYS A 387 7.52 9.44 19.53
CA LYS A 387 8.52 9.29 18.46
C LYS A 387 8.09 8.19 17.49
N ALA A 388 6.92 8.36 16.89
CA ALA A 388 6.80 8.03 15.48
C ALA A 388 7.56 9.14 14.76
N SER A 389 8.78 8.88 14.31
CA SER A 389 9.51 9.84 13.49
C SER A 389 8.80 9.90 12.15
N LEU A 390 8.01 10.95 11.94
CA LEU A 390 7.55 11.34 10.63
C LEU A 390 8.78 11.68 9.78
N VAL A 391 9.26 10.75 8.96
CA VAL A 391 10.30 11.10 7.99
C VAL A 391 9.62 11.84 6.84
N VAL A 392 9.64 13.17 6.94
CA VAL A 392 9.28 14.08 5.84
C VAL A 392 10.42 14.05 4.83
N LEU A 393 10.29 13.23 3.79
CA LEU A 393 11.19 13.31 2.63
C LEU A 393 10.74 14.46 1.75
N HIS A 394 11.31 15.65 1.94
CA HIS A 394 11.20 16.71 0.94
C HIS A 394 12.07 16.34 -0.27
N GLY A 395 11.46 16.11 -1.43
CA GLY A 395 12.18 16.18 -2.69
C GLY A 395 12.74 17.60 -2.89
N PRO A 396 13.93 17.77 -3.48
CA PRO A 396 14.46 19.11 -3.77
C PRO A 396 13.49 19.83 -4.73
N LEU A 397 12.97 20.97 -4.29
CA LEU A 397 12.31 21.92 -5.18
C LEU A 397 13.31 22.29 -6.31
N PRO A 398 12.94 22.20 -7.60
CA PRO A 398 13.75 22.83 -8.62
C PRO A 398 13.74 24.34 -8.35
N CYS A 399 14.92 24.90 -8.06
CA CYS A 399 15.13 26.34 -8.01
C CYS A 399 14.85 26.93 -9.41
N CYS A 400 13.61 27.35 -9.65
CA CYS A 400 13.32 28.29 -10.71
C CYS A 400 13.73 29.68 -10.21
N VAL A 401 14.81 30.20 -10.78
CA VAL A 401 15.19 31.61 -10.71
C VAL A 401 14.04 32.42 -11.32
N VAL A 402 13.24 33.07 -10.48
CA VAL A 402 12.21 34.00 -10.93
C VAL A 402 12.91 35.31 -11.32
N GLY A 403 13.10 35.50 -12.62
CA GLY A 403 13.30 36.82 -13.20
C GLY A 403 11.98 37.58 -13.14
N ALA A 404 11.96 38.68 -12.38
CA ALA A 404 10.81 39.57 -12.29
C ALA A 404 10.50 40.18 -13.67
N SER A 405 9.26 40.02 -14.12
CA SER A 405 8.65 40.85 -15.16
C SER A 405 7.26 41.25 -14.69
N THR A 406 7.09 42.54 -14.48
CA THR A 406 5.85 43.21 -14.09
C THR A 406 4.97 43.39 -15.31
N ASP A 407 3.77 42.81 -15.33
CA ASP A 407 2.65 43.36 -16.10
C ASP A 407 1.29 42.99 -15.46
N PRO A 408 0.31 43.91 -15.45
CA PRO A 408 -0.88 43.81 -14.61
C PRO A 408 -2.04 43.02 -15.24
N ILE A 409 -2.78 42.39 -14.34
CA ILE A 409 -3.96 41.52 -14.50
C ILE A 409 -5.09 42.20 -15.31
N ARG A 410 -5.68 41.47 -16.27
CA ARG A 410 -7.02 41.73 -16.83
C ARG A 410 -8.00 40.64 -16.38
N PRO A 411 -9.25 40.98 -15.99
CA PRO A 411 -10.22 40.02 -15.47
C PRO A 411 -10.94 39.25 -16.60
N LEU A 412 -11.11 37.94 -16.42
CA LEU A 412 -11.94 37.09 -17.28
C LEU A 412 -13.44 37.33 -17.01
N HIS A 413 -14.18 37.59 -18.08
CA HIS A 413 -15.64 37.61 -18.10
C HIS A 413 -16.22 36.19 -18.02
N LEU A 414 -17.18 36.00 -17.09
CA LEU A 414 -18.17 34.93 -17.15
C LEU A 414 -19.05 35.10 -18.40
N LEU A 415 -19.24 34.02 -19.16
CA LEU A 415 -20.35 33.88 -20.08
C LEU A 415 -21.20 32.67 -19.68
N ARG A 416 -22.50 32.91 -19.81
CA ARG A 416 -23.67 32.13 -19.37
C ARG A 416 -23.84 30.81 -20.11
#